data_AF-A0A0E0K5Y2-F1
#
_entry.id   AF-A0A0E0K5Y2-F1
#
_cell.length_a   1.000
_cell.length_b   1.000
_cell.length_c   1.000
_cell.angle_alpha   90.00
_cell.angle_beta   90.00
_cell.angle_gamma   90.00
#
_symmetry.space_group_name_H-M   'P 1'
#
loop_
_entity.id
_entity.type
_entity.pdbx_description
1 polymer ?
#
loop_
_entity_poly.entity_id
_entity_poly.type
_entity_poly.pdbx_seq_one_letter_code
_entity_poly.pdbx_strand_id
1 'polypeptide(L)'
;MQYTSDILAGMDAAIKDGVYVISLSIVGPSTNLSDEPISIGSCVCVRWEPGNDGPDSCTANNLAPWVIAVGASSINRRFPTQVVLGHNQGIYVDISLYLGQNMAAGSFGPLVYGDNAGSSTCENGKLFPNRVTGKMVLCYGTKNTSPIDQETAIRQAGGIGAIISTRHEYGDSFESSVDILRADGNTIYAYTQRVVNPVARIDFYNTVISQSPSALRVTTFSTSRAVDRTSLLGRSSRPIDMISPRVDMLAAWTNATSPYTEFIIISGTSMACPHVSGIAAMLKVARPNWSPVVVKSALMTMAMPSNLRTSAINGQPVGPLDHPNRALDPGLMYDATADDYINFLCGLGYTPNQTAQFTGTPIDCSTRRRKAVGDLNYPAFSMVFGRSGGQVTQRRRVTNVGANTNAVYKVVSFVEPPGTTLVRVAPSSLTFDAQSKTLGYEVTLSAGPPNNWPQYSWGWIEWSDGRHHVRSPVISIWE
;
A
#
# COMPACT_ATOMS: atom_id res chain seq x y z
N MET A 1 -15.69 3.49 19.86
CA MET A 1 -16.53 4.39 19.01
C MET A 1 -16.32 5.88 19.32
N GLN A 2 -15.24 6.30 20.01
CA GLN A 2 -15.05 7.68 20.47
C GLN A 2 -14.19 8.58 19.58
N TYR A 3 -13.79 8.14 18.37
CA TYR A 3 -12.75 8.85 17.57
C TYR A 3 -13.21 9.34 16.19
N THR A 4 -14.41 8.98 15.71
CA THR A 4 -14.83 9.31 14.33
C THR A 4 -15.23 10.78 14.16
N SER A 5 -15.85 11.38 15.17
CA SER A 5 -16.16 12.82 15.20
C SER A 5 -14.90 13.68 15.22
N ASP A 6 -13.86 13.25 15.95
CA ASP A 6 -12.62 14.00 16.09
C ASP A 6 -11.82 14.03 14.79
N ILE A 7 -11.84 12.91 14.05
CA ILE A 7 -11.25 12.83 12.70
C ILE A 7 -11.94 13.85 11.77
N LEU A 8 -13.27 13.87 11.75
CA LEU A 8 -14.03 14.82 10.94
C LEU A 8 -13.77 16.27 11.36
N ALA A 9 -13.74 16.55 12.66
CA ALA A 9 -13.46 17.89 13.19
C ALA A 9 -12.05 18.36 12.81
N GLY A 10 -11.04 17.49 12.89
CA GLY A 10 -9.67 17.80 12.48
C GLY A 10 -9.55 18.05 10.97
N MET A 11 -10.26 17.27 10.15
CA MET A 11 -10.30 17.49 8.70
C MET A 11 -10.98 18.81 8.34
N ASP A 12 -12.13 19.11 8.95
CA ASP A 12 -12.87 20.36 8.74
C ASP A 12 -12.04 21.59 9.16
N ALA A 13 -11.35 21.51 10.30
CA ALA A 13 -10.42 22.56 10.74
C ALA A 13 -9.27 22.75 9.73
N ALA A 14 -8.63 21.67 9.27
CA ALA A 14 -7.55 21.75 8.28
C ALA A 14 -8.00 22.36 6.94
N ILE A 15 -9.23 22.03 6.49
CA ILE A 15 -9.81 22.62 5.28
C ILE A 15 -10.05 24.12 5.48
N LYS A 16 -10.60 24.52 6.64
CA LYS A 16 -10.83 25.94 7.00
C LYS A 16 -9.52 26.73 7.09
N ASP A 17 -8.45 26.10 7.56
CA ASP A 17 -7.11 26.69 7.62
C ASP A 17 -6.45 26.81 6.23
N GLY A 18 -7.07 26.27 5.17
CA GLY A 18 -6.59 26.36 3.80
C GLY A 18 -5.46 25.38 3.48
N VAL A 19 -5.37 24.26 4.20
CA VAL A 19 -4.35 23.23 3.96
C VAL A 19 -4.53 22.62 2.56
N TYR A 20 -3.43 22.51 1.80
CA TYR A 20 -3.45 21.96 0.44
C TYR A 20 -3.52 20.44 0.37
N VAL A 21 -2.88 19.75 1.33
CA VAL A 21 -2.81 18.28 1.38
C VAL A 21 -2.97 17.83 2.82
N ILE A 22 -3.98 16.98 3.07
CA ILE A 22 -4.15 16.31 4.35
C ILE A 22 -3.56 14.90 4.23
N SER A 23 -2.56 14.60 5.08
CA SER A 23 -1.94 13.28 5.19
C SER A 23 -2.57 12.51 6.35
N LEU A 24 -3.30 11.44 6.03
CA LEU A 24 -4.06 10.67 7.03
C LEU A 24 -3.59 9.22 7.06
N SER A 25 -2.79 8.91 8.08
CA SER A 25 -2.29 7.58 8.40
C SER A 25 -3.16 6.88 9.47
N ILE A 26 -4.48 6.96 9.31
CA ILE A 26 -5.49 6.37 10.22
C ILE A 26 -6.58 5.57 9.48
N VAL A 27 -7.16 4.56 10.13
CA VAL A 27 -8.16 3.65 9.56
C VAL A 27 -9.41 3.56 10.44
N GLY A 28 -10.57 3.56 9.78
CA GLY A 28 -11.86 3.22 10.39
C GLY A 28 -12.33 1.80 9.99
N PRO A 29 -13.22 1.19 10.78
CA PRO A 29 -13.72 -0.17 10.53
C PRO A 29 -14.83 -0.25 9.47
N SER A 30 -15.27 0.89 8.91
CA SER A 30 -16.43 0.93 8.02
C SER A 30 -16.06 0.62 6.58
N THR A 31 -16.90 -0.17 5.93
CA THR A 31 -16.78 -0.55 4.51
C THR A 31 -17.68 0.27 3.60
N ASN A 32 -18.68 0.97 4.16
CA ASN A 32 -19.60 1.80 3.39
C ASN A 32 -19.14 3.27 3.41
N LEU A 33 -19.12 3.94 2.25
CA LEU A 33 -18.62 5.32 2.14
C LEU A 33 -19.43 6.28 3.03
N SER A 34 -20.74 6.06 3.17
CA SER A 34 -21.63 6.92 3.97
C SER A 34 -21.41 6.79 5.48
N ASP A 35 -20.76 5.71 5.91
CA ASP A 35 -20.53 5.44 7.33
C ASP A 35 -19.05 5.58 7.70
N GLU A 36 -18.22 6.09 6.76
CA GLU A 36 -16.78 6.20 6.91
C GLU A 36 -16.35 7.67 6.98
N PRO A 37 -15.84 8.14 8.13
CA PRO A 37 -15.63 9.56 8.40
C PRO A 37 -14.67 10.23 7.42
N ILE A 38 -13.63 9.54 6.96
CA ILE A 38 -12.66 10.17 6.07
C ILE A 38 -13.23 10.29 4.67
N SER A 39 -13.97 9.30 4.18
CA SER A 39 -14.70 9.35 2.91
C SER A 39 -15.68 10.52 2.88
N ILE A 40 -16.33 10.81 4.01
CA ILE A 40 -17.23 11.96 4.18
C ILE A 40 -16.46 13.28 4.21
N GLY A 41 -15.43 13.39 5.07
CA GLY A 41 -14.71 14.64 5.30
C GLY A 41 -13.70 15.01 4.22
N SER A 42 -13.33 14.08 3.33
CA SER A 42 -12.26 14.29 2.37
C SER A 42 -12.74 15.07 1.15
N CYS A 43 -12.21 16.28 0.95
CA CYS A 43 -12.18 16.94 -0.37
C CYS A 43 -10.88 16.63 -1.13
N VAL A 44 -9.76 16.50 -0.39
CA VAL A 44 -8.42 16.12 -0.89
C VAL A 44 -7.65 15.46 0.25
N CYS A 45 -7.58 14.13 0.25
CA CYS A 45 -6.81 13.44 1.26
C CYS A 45 -5.88 12.45 0.57
N VAL A 46 -4.60 12.55 0.89
CA VAL A 46 -3.69 11.42 0.69
C VAL A 46 -3.85 10.58 1.94
N ARG A 47 -4.38 9.39 1.76
CA ARG A 47 -4.75 8.53 2.87
C ARG A 47 -4.15 7.15 2.69
N TRP A 48 -3.82 6.59 3.83
CA TRP A 48 -3.56 5.18 4.00
C TRP A 48 -4.76 4.29 3.63
N GLU A 49 -4.49 3.18 2.94
CA GLU A 49 -5.36 2.00 2.85
C GLU A 49 -5.11 0.99 4.00
N PRO A 50 -6.09 0.61 4.83
CA PRO A 50 -5.91 -0.50 5.76
C PRO A 50 -5.58 -1.77 5.00
N GLY A 51 -4.80 -2.72 5.51
CA GLY A 51 -4.13 -2.82 6.78
C GLY A 51 -2.80 -3.54 6.55
N ASN A 52 -2.06 -3.81 7.62
CA ASN A 52 -1.01 -4.83 7.58
C ASN A 52 -1.59 -6.25 7.48
N ASP A 53 -2.90 -6.36 7.25
CA ASP A 53 -3.68 -7.60 7.21
C ASP A 53 -3.64 -8.30 5.84
N GLY A 54 -2.87 -7.74 4.88
CA GLY A 54 -2.43 -8.51 3.72
C GLY A 54 -1.70 -9.79 4.16
N PRO A 55 -1.68 -10.85 3.32
CA PRO A 55 -1.98 -10.87 1.89
C PRO A 55 -3.40 -11.34 1.54
N ASP A 56 -4.33 -11.45 2.50
CA ASP A 56 -5.68 -11.97 2.26
C ASP A 56 -6.57 -11.01 1.45
N SER A 57 -7.56 -11.57 0.72
CA SER A 57 -8.47 -10.79 -0.12
C SER A 57 -9.43 -9.94 0.68
N CYS A 58 -9.73 -8.75 0.15
CA CYS A 58 -10.76 -7.84 0.67
C CYS A 58 -10.39 -7.22 2.01
N THR A 59 -9.12 -6.86 2.17
CA THR A 59 -8.57 -6.21 3.38
C THR A 59 -8.49 -4.70 3.25
N ALA A 60 -8.74 -4.15 2.05
CA ALA A 60 -8.81 -2.71 1.80
C ALA A 60 -10.15 -2.12 2.25
N ASN A 61 -10.08 -1.05 3.05
CA ASN A 61 -11.21 -0.17 3.37
C ASN A 61 -10.90 1.24 2.84
N ASN A 62 -11.90 2.12 2.85
CA ASN A 62 -11.73 3.55 2.53
C ASN A 62 -11.43 3.87 1.06
N LEU A 63 -12.08 3.15 0.16
CA LEU A 63 -11.89 3.26 -1.29
C LEU A 63 -12.74 4.39 -1.89
N ALA A 64 -12.84 5.55 -1.23
CA ALA A 64 -13.50 6.72 -1.83
C ALA A 64 -12.72 7.17 -3.08
N PRO A 65 -13.36 7.40 -4.24
CA PRO A 65 -12.63 7.73 -5.47
C PRO A 65 -11.91 9.09 -5.40
N TRP A 66 -12.31 9.96 -4.48
CA TRP A 66 -11.70 11.27 -4.26
C TRP A 66 -10.53 11.24 -3.25
N VAL A 67 -10.18 10.08 -2.68
CA VAL A 67 -9.02 9.88 -1.79
C VAL A 67 -7.87 9.26 -2.59
N ILE A 68 -6.62 9.67 -2.37
CA ILE A 68 -5.45 9.00 -2.95
C ILE A 68 -5.08 7.83 -2.05
N ALA A 69 -5.29 6.61 -2.55
CA ALA A 69 -5.07 5.37 -1.83
C ALA A 69 -3.65 4.84 -2.09
N VAL A 70 -2.82 4.76 -1.04
CA VAL A 70 -1.38 4.50 -1.17
C VAL A 70 -1.01 3.13 -0.62
N GLY A 71 -0.40 2.30 -1.48
CA GLY A 71 0.21 1.02 -1.15
C GLY A 71 1.70 1.12 -0.82
N ALA A 72 2.29 -0.04 -0.55
CA ALA A 72 3.59 -0.18 0.10
C ALA A 72 4.68 -0.86 -0.73
N SER A 73 5.89 -0.31 -0.74
CA SER A 73 7.07 -1.01 -1.27
C SER A 73 8.28 -0.98 -0.33
N SER A 74 9.17 -1.95 -0.51
CA SER A 74 10.52 -1.94 0.07
C SER A 74 11.46 -1.05 -0.75
N ILE A 75 12.59 -0.65 -0.17
CA ILE A 75 13.68 0.01 -0.88
C ILE A 75 14.87 -0.94 -1.04
N ASN A 76 15.91 -0.53 -1.77
CA ASN A 76 17.17 -1.29 -1.87
C ASN A 76 18.03 -1.23 -0.61
N ARG A 77 17.70 -0.37 0.35
CA ARG A 77 18.36 -0.34 1.65
C ARG A 77 17.87 -1.51 2.50
N ARG A 78 18.81 -2.20 3.14
CA ARG A 78 18.56 -3.28 4.11
C ARG A 78 19.53 -3.18 5.27
N PHE A 79 19.20 -3.84 6.38
CA PHE A 79 20.04 -3.92 7.57
C PHE A 79 20.40 -5.38 7.87
N PRO A 80 21.20 -6.03 6.99
CA PRO A 80 21.45 -7.45 7.08
C PRO A 80 22.07 -7.83 8.43
N THR A 81 21.51 -8.86 9.04
CA THR A 81 22.03 -9.45 10.27
C THR A 81 22.04 -10.97 10.11
N GLN A 82 23.06 -11.64 10.65
CA GLN A 82 23.18 -13.08 10.57
C GLN A 82 23.10 -13.73 11.94
N VAL A 83 22.26 -14.75 12.07
CA VAL A 83 22.31 -15.68 13.19
C VAL A 83 23.15 -16.88 12.78
N VAL A 84 24.30 -17.03 13.42
CA VAL A 84 25.18 -18.18 13.23
C VAL A 84 24.96 -19.13 14.39
N LEU A 85 24.40 -20.30 14.09
CA LEU A 85 24.21 -21.36 15.08
C LEU A 85 25.54 -22.10 15.31
N GLY A 86 25.78 -22.52 16.55
CA GLY A 86 26.95 -23.33 16.90
C GLY A 86 27.02 -24.63 16.10
N HIS A 87 28.21 -25.24 16.05
CA HIS A 87 28.46 -26.55 15.44
C HIS A 87 28.14 -26.63 13.93
N ASN A 88 28.37 -25.54 13.18
CA ASN A 88 28.11 -25.45 11.73
C ASN A 88 26.68 -25.82 11.32
N GLN A 89 25.71 -25.61 12.21
CA GLN A 89 24.31 -26.01 12.00
C GLN A 89 23.53 -25.04 11.08
N GLY A 90 24.12 -23.89 10.75
CA GLY A 90 23.56 -22.98 9.74
C GLY A 90 23.90 -21.51 10.00
N ILE A 91 23.79 -20.73 8.92
CA ILE A 91 23.79 -19.27 8.94
C ILE A 91 22.43 -18.82 8.41
N TYR A 92 21.75 -17.99 9.19
CA TYR A 92 20.44 -17.44 8.82
C TYR A 92 20.58 -15.95 8.62
N VAL A 93 20.15 -15.45 7.47
CA VAL A 93 20.25 -14.03 7.09
C VAL A 93 18.92 -13.34 7.34
N ASP A 94 19.01 -12.14 7.88
CA ASP A 94 17.89 -11.44 8.49
C ASP A 94 18.04 -9.91 8.45
N ILE A 95 17.17 -9.20 9.15
CA ILE A 95 17.15 -7.74 9.31
C ILE A 95 17.12 -7.42 10.81
N SER A 96 18.12 -6.70 11.31
CA SER A 96 18.11 -6.08 12.63
C SER A 96 18.60 -4.64 12.53
N LEU A 97 18.12 -3.79 13.42
CA LEU A 97 18.44 -2.36 13.47
C LEU A 97 19.40 -2.02 14.62
N TYR A 98 20.06 -3.03 15.18
CA TYR A 98 20.84 -2.89 16.40
C TYR A 98 22.05 -2.01 16.16
N LEU A 99 22.19 -1.00 17.01
CA LEU A 99 23.26 0.00 16.94
C LEU A 99 24.47 -0.37 17.82
N GLY A 100 24.41 -1.47 18.57
CA GLY A 100 25.50 -1.88 19.44
C GLY A 100 26.61 -2.66 18.72
N GLN A 101 27.62 -3.06 19.48
CA GLN A 101 28.78 -3.76 18.93
C GLN A 101 28.45 -5.22 18.63
N ASN A 102 29.02 -5.72 17.52
CA ASN A 102 29.06 -7.14 17.22
C ASN A 102 29.70 -7.93 18.37
N MET A 103 29.22 -9.16 18.56
CA MET A 103 29.97 -10.13 19.36
C MET A 103 31.36 -10.33 18.72
N ALA A 104 32.40 -10.49 19.53
CA ALA A 104 33.74 -10.75 19.01
C ALA A 104 33.72 -11.96 18.07
N ALA A 105 34.41 -11.87 16.93
CA ALA A 105 34.41 -12.92 15.92
C ALA A 105 34.77 -14.28 16.53
N GLY A 106 33.92 -15.29 16.30
CA GLY A 106 34.08 -16.64 16.87
C GLY A 106 33.54 -16.83 18.30
N SER A 107 33.02 -15.79 18.95
CA SER A 107 32.38 -15.90 20.27
C SER A 107 30.92 -16.28 20.15
N PHE A 108 30.53 -17.38 20.77
CA PHE A 108 29.13 -17.84 20.82
C PHE A 108 28.56 -17.62 22.23
N GLY A 109 27.32 -17.14 22.29
CA GLY A 109 26.55 -17.02 23.53
C GLY A 109 25.57 -18.18 23.69
N PRO A 110 25.21 -18.55 24.93
CA PRO A 110 24.16 -19.55 25.16
C PRO A 110 22.83 -19.08 24.57
N LEU A 111 22.09 -20.00 23.96
CA LEU A 111 20.76 -19.78 23.40
C LEU A 111 19.73 -20.57 24.23
N VAL A 112 18.53 -20.02 24.42
CA VAL A 112 17.41 -20.73 25.06
C VAL A 112 16.11 -20.43 24.32
N TYR A 113 15.25 -21.44 24.19
CA TYR A 113 13.88 -21.24 23.72
C TYR A 113 13.02 -20.69 24.85
N GLY A 114 12.29 -19.60 24.59
CA GLY A 114 11.53 -18.84 25.59
C GLY A 114 10.53 -19.70 26.38
N ASP A 115 9.91 -20.69 25.75
CA ASP A 115 8.96 -21.59 26.42
C ASP A 115 9.64 -22.43 27.52
N ASN A 116 10.88 -22.87 27.27
CA ASN A 116 11.71 -23.55 28.26
C ASN A 116 12.12 -22.61 29.40
N ALA A 117 11.97 -21.31 29.20
CA ALA A 117 12.24 -20.25 30.18
C ALA A 117 10.95 -19.58 30.70
N GLY A 118 9.76 -20.13 30.43
CA GLY A 118 8.49 -19.69 31.01
C GLY A 118 7.49 -19.04 30.04
N SER A 119 7.92 -18.60 28.85
CA SER A 119 7.02 -18.02 27.85
C SER A 119 7.58 -18.12 26.43
N SER A 120 6.89 -18.87 25.55
CA SER A 120 7.19 -18.91 24.11
C SER A 120 7.09 -17.55 23.42
N THR A 121 6.34 -16.60 23.98
CA THR A 121 6.15 -15.24 23.46
C THR A 121 6.89 -14.18 24.27
N CYS A 122 7.68 -14.56 25.27
CA CYS A 122 8.53 -13.64 26.04
C CYS A 122 7.78 -12.39 26.57
N GLU A 123 6.57 -12.61 27.08
CA GLU A 123 5.76 -11.53 27.64
C GLU A 123 6.38 -10.99 28.93
N ASN A 124 6.16 -9.70 29.19
CA ASN A 124 6.68 -9.04 30.38
C ASN A 124 6.29 -9.78 31.67
N GLY A 125 7.28 -10.04 32.52
CA GLY A 125 7.12 -10.74 33.80
C GLY A 125 6.91 -12.25 33.73
N LYS A 126 6.88 -12.86 32.53
CA LYS A 126 6.64 -14.32 32.39
C LYS A 126 7.91 -15.17 32.21
N LEU A 127 9.05 -14.53 31.97
CA LEU A 127 10.33 -15.23 31.84
C LEU A 127 10.96 -15.50 33.21
N PHE A 128 11.51 -16.70 33.41
CA PHE A 128 12.26 -17.10 34.59
C PHE A 128 13.70 -16.57 34.53
N PRO A 129 14.10 -15.61 35.39
CA PRO A 129 15.42 -14.97 35.28
C PRO A 129 16.58 -15.98 35.37
N ASN A 130 16.49 -16.97 36.26
CA ASN A 130 17.51 -18.02 36.41
C ASN A 130 17.74 -18.87 35.15
N ARG A 131 16.82 -18.87 34.18
CA ARG A 131 16.96 -19.58 32.91
C ARG A 131 17.40 -18.67 31.76
N VAL A 132 17.27 -17.36 31.90
CA VAL A 132 17.50 -16.33 30.87
C VAL A 132 18.78 -15.53 31.09
N THR A 133 19.19 -15.30 32.34
CA THR A 133 20.37 -14.48 32.67
C THR A 133 21.61 -14.92 31.88
N GLY A 134 22.21 -13.98 31.13
CA GLY A 134 23.42 -14.22 30.34
C GLY A 134 23.20 -15.01 29.04
N LYS A 135 21.96 -15.21 28.60
CA LYS A 135 21.62 -15.97 27.40
C LYS A 135 20.86 -15.14 26.36
N MET A 136 20.96 -15.55 25.10
CA MET A 136 20.06 -15.13 24.04
C MET A 136 18.76 -15.95 24.11
N VAL A 137 17.62 -15.33 23.83
CA VAL A 137 16.30 -15.98 23.93
C VAL A 137 15.61 -15.98 22.58
N LEU A 138 15.20 -17.17 22.11
CA LEU A 138 14.31 -17.35 20.97
C LEU A 138 12.85 -17.27 21.42
N CYS A 139 12.08 -16.35 20.85
CA CYS A 139 10.67 -16.13 21.13
C CYS A 139 9.86 -16.11 19.82
N TYR A 140 8.58 -16.44 19.89
CA TYR A 140 7.65 -16.23 18.78
C TYR A 140 6.95 -14.88 18.90
N GLY A 141 6.85 -14.17 17.78
CA GLY A 141 6.04 -12.95 17.66
C GLY A 141 4.55 -13.24 17.82
N THR A 142 3.81 -12.27 18.36
CA THR A 142 2.36 -12.34 18.62
C THR A 142 1.68 -11.02 18.26
N LYS A 143 0.37 -11.05 17.98
CA LYS A 143 -0.44 -9.83 17.72
C LYS A 143 -0.62 -8.94 18.95
N ASN A 144 -0.49 -9.50 20.15
CA ASN A 144 -0.84 -8.83 21.40
C ASN A 144 0.36 -8.16 22.10
N THR A 145 1.57 -8.34 21.57
CA THR A 145 2.80 -7.88 22.23
C THR A 145 3.75 -7.41 21.15
N SER A 146 4.17 -6.15 21.23
CA SER A 146 5.15 -5.64 20.28
C SER A 146 6.50 -6.33 20.50
N PRO A 147 7.31 -6.53 19.44
CA PRO A 147 8.64 -7.09 19.61
C PRO A 147 9.55 -6.25 20.53
N ILE A 148 9.33 -4.92 20.60
CA ILE A 148 10.04 -4.04 21.55
C ILE A 148 9.72 -4.43 23.00
N ASP A 149 8.46 -4.74 23.29
CA ASP A 149 8.06 -5.19 24.62
C ASP A 149 8.65 -6.56 24.95
N GLN A 150 8.72 -7.46 23.96
CA GLN A 150 9.36 -8.78 24.12
C GLN A 150 10.86 -8.65 24.41
N GLU A 151 11.56 -7.80 23.67
CA GLU A 151 12.97 -7.48 23.88
C GLU A 151 13.21 -6.88 25.28
N THR A 152 12.36 -5.92 25.67
CA THR A 152 12.40 -5.30 26.99
C THR A 152 12.20 -6.33 28.10
N ALA A 153 11.26 -7.26 27.93
CA ALA A 153 11.01 -8.34 28.88
C ALA A 153 12.22 -9.28 29.02
N ILE A 154 12.86 -9.65 27.91
CA ILE A 154 14.08 -10.46 27.91
C ILE A 154 15.22 -9.74 28.65
N ARG A 155 15.41 -8.46 28.37
CA ARG A 155 16.42 -7.62 29.02
C ARG A 155 16.18 -7.51 30.53
N GLN A 156 14.92 -7.30 30.94
CA GLN A 156 14.54 -7.27 32.36
C GLN A 156 14.75 -8.61 33.07
N ALA A 157 14.61 -9.73 32.35
CA ALA A 157 14.92 -11.07 32.85
C ALA A 157 16.43 -11.41 32.84
N GLY A 158 17.30 -10.46 32.44
CA GLY A 158 18.77 -10.62 32.42
C GLY A 158 19.33 -11.21 31.12
N GLY A 159 18.52 -11.33 30.07
CA GLY A 159 18.94 -11.83 28.77
C GLY A 159 19.89 -10.85 28.07
N ILE A 160 20.77 -11.39 27.23
CA ILE A 160 21.81 -10.63 26.50
C ILE A 160 21.51 -10.47 25.01
N GLY A 161 20.39 -11.02 24.53
CA GLY A 161 19.93 -10.84 23.16
C GLY A 161 18.57 -11.51 22.91
N ALA A 162 17.85 -11.01 21.91
CA ALA A 162 16.53 -11.50 21.53
C ALA A 162 16.56 -12.02 20.08
N ILE A 163 15.91 -13.15 19.83
CA ILE A 163 15.64 -13.68 18.49
C ILE A 163 14.13 -13.86 18.41
N ILE A 164 13.44 -12.95 17.72
CA ILE A 164 11.97 -12.95 17.66
C ILE A 164 11.52 -13.48 16.30
N SER A 165 11.12 -14.75 16.26
CA SER A 165 10.61 -15.39 15.06
C SER A 165 9.20 -14.93 14.74
N THR A 166 8.99 -14.48 13.50
CA THR A 166 7.64 -14.29 12.95
C THR A 166 7.04 -15.64 12.57
N ARG A 167 5.78 -15.93 12.92
CA ARG A 167 5.09 -17.09 12.33
C ARG A 167 4.82 -16.83 10.85
N HIS A 168 4.81 -17.89 10.04
CA HIS A 168 4.65 -17.85 8.58
C HIS A 168 3.37 -17.12 8.10
N GLU A 169 2.35 -17.04 8.96
CA GLU A 169 1.09 -16.32 8.75
C GLU A 169 1.24 -14.81 8.63
N TYR A 170 2.36 -14.25 9.09
CA TYR A 170 2.55 -12.81 9.24
C TYR A 170 3.44 -12.17 8.17
N GLY A 171 3.95 -12.90 7.17
CA GLY A 171 4.78 -12.29 6.11
C GLY A 171 5.86 -11.28 6.61
N ASP A 172 6.16 -10.28 5.81
CA ASP A 172 6.98 -9.08 6.05
C ASP A 172 6.35 -8.15 7.09
N SER A 173 5.18 -8.48 7.66
CA SER A 173 4.30 -7.60 8.46
C SER A 173 4.80 -7.26 9.86
N PHE A 174 6.10 -7.27 10.09
CA PHE A 174 6.65 -6.92 11.39
C PHE A 174 7.34 -5.56 11.33
N GLU A 175 6.89 -4.67 12.21
CA GLU A 175 7.62 -3.46 12.58
C GLU A 175 9.07 -3.86 12.88
N SER A 176 10.00 -3.31 12.12
CA SER A 176 11.41 -3.47 12.38
C SER A 176 11.70 -2.76 13.71
N SER A 177 11.90 -3.52 14.78
CA SER A 177 12.52 -2.99 15.99
C SER A 177 14.03 -3.18 15.94
N VAL A 178 14.68 -2.45 16.84
CA VAL A 178 16.13 -2.31 16.99
C VAL A 178 16.84 -3.66 17.15
N ASP A 179 16.16 -4.76 17.48
CA ASP A 179 16.84 -6.02 17.82
C ASP A 179 16.16 -7.31 17.30
N ILE A 180 15.24 -7.22 16.33
CA ILE A 180 14.53 -8.40 15.82
C ILE A 180 15.37 -9.16 14.80
N LEU A 181 15.19 -10.48 14.77
CA LEU A 181 15.68 -11.39 13.75
C LEU A 181 14.49 -12.23 13.24
N ARG A 182 13.98 -11.95 12.03
CA ARG A 182 13.13 -12.81 11.16
C ARG A 182 13.83 -14.11 10.69
N ALA A 183 14.32 -14.92 11.62
CA ALA A 183 14.89 -16.19 11.25
C ALA A 183 13.77 -17.14 10.81
N ASP A 184 14.12 -18.20 10.06
CA ASP A 184 13.29 -19.41 10.05
C ASP A 184 13.31 -19.99 11.47
N GLY A 185 12.48 -19.43 12.34
CA GLY A 185 12.50 -19.73 13.76
C GLY A 185 12.07 -21.16 14.04
N ASN A 186 11.44 -21.85 13.08
CA ASN A 186 11.22 -23.29 13.16
C ASN A 186 12.55 -24.06 13.10
N THR A 187 13.49 -23.60 12.28
CA THR A 187 14.82 -24.21 12.16
C THR A 187 15.70 -23.87 13.36
N ILE A 188 15.70 -22.61 13.85
CA ILE A 188 16.41 -22.27 15.10
C ILE A 188 15.77 -23.02 16.28
N TYR A 189 14.44 -23.09 16.35
CA TYR A 189 13.74 -23.89 17.34
C TYR A 189 14.16 -25.36 17.25
N ALA A 190 14.14 -25.97 16.07
CA ALA A 190 14.59 -27.35 15.88
C ALA A 190 16.03 -27.56 16.35
N TYR A 191 16.93 -26.60 16.12
CA TYR A 191 18.29 -26.62 16.67
C TYR A 191 18.30 -26.62 18.20
N THR A 192 17.51 -25.74 18.85
CA THR A 192 17.40 -25.71 20.31
C THR A 192 16.86 -27.01 20.93
N GLN A 193 16.09 -27.79 20.17
CA GLN A 193 15.58 -29.09 20.62
C GLN A 193 16.56 -30.23 20.39
N ARG A 194 17.45 -30.12 19.39
CA ARG A 194 18.38 -31.20 18.99
C ARG A 194 19.72 -31.15 19.72
N VAL A 195 20.17 -29.96 20.11
CA VAL A 195 21.52 -29.75 20.66
C VAL A 195 21.45 -29.52 22.16
N VAL A 196 22.24 -30.28 22.91
CA VAL A 196 22.46 -30.06 24.34
C VAL A 196 23.31 -28.81 24.51
N ASN A 197 22.80 -27.81 25.26
CA ASN A 197 23.40 -26.48 25.42
C ASN A 197 23.58 -25.73 24.08
N PRO A 198 22.47 -25.36 23.41
CA PRO A 198 22.55 -24.65 22.14
C PRO A 198 23.22 -23.29 22.32
N VAL A 199 24.00 -22.88 21.32
CA VAL A 199 24.70 -21.60 21.30
C VAL A 199 24.50 -20.91 19.96
N ALA A 200 24.52 -19.59 19.96
CA ALA A 200 24.42 -18.80 18.73
C ALA A 200 25.34 -17.57 18.80
N ARG A 201 25.53 -16.94 17.66
CA ARG A 201 26.21 -15.65 17.52
C ARG A 201 25.38 -14.80 16.56
N ILE A 202 25.26 -13.51 16.86
CA ILE A 202 24.55 -12.55 16.01
C ILE A 202 25.57 -11.59 15.42
N ASP A 203 25.60 -11.52 14.09
CA ASP A 203 26.49 -10.64 13.32
C ASP A 203 25.67 -9.57 12.59
N PHE A 204 25.89 -8.31 12.96
CA PHE A 204 25.29 -7.12 12.37
C PHE A 204 26.21 -6.57 11.27
N TYR A 205 25.67 -6.34 10.07
CA TYR A 205 26.43 -5.88 8.90
C TYR A 205 26.15 -4.43 8.52
N ASN A 206 25.61 -3.63 9.44
CA ASN A 206 25.20 -2.24 9.23
C ASN A 206 24.24 -2.09 8.03
N THR A 207 24.10 -0.85 7.54
CA THR A 207 23.28 -0.54 6.36
C THR A 207 23.94 -1.05 5.09
N VAL A 208 23.22 -1.86 4.32
CA VAL A 208 23.63 -2.32 2.99
C VAL A 208 22.65 -1.80 1.94
N ILE A 209 23.18 -1.23 0.85
CA ILE A 209 22.40 -0.86 -0.33
C ILE A 209 22.57 -1.98 -1.35
N SER A 210 21.55 -2.81 -1.50
CA SER A 210 21.60 -3.92 -2.44
C SER A 210 21.44 -3.44 -3.88
N GLN A 211 22.26 -3.99 -4.77
CA GLN A 211 22.10 -3.84 -6.22
C GLN A 211 21.20 -4.95 -6.80
N SER A 212 20.95 -6.04 -6.06
CA SER A 212 20.13 -7.19 -6.50
C SER A 212 19.43 -7.90 -5.34
N PRO A 213 18.11 -8.16 -5.41
CA PRO A 213 17.20 -7.71 -6.46
C PRO A 213 17.09 -6.18 -6.49
N SER A 214 16.72 -5.61 -7.64
CA SER A 214 16.46 -4.17 -7.75
C SER A 214 15.53 -3.74 -6.62
N ALA A 215 15.76 -2.54 -6.06
CA ALA A 215 14.85 -1.91 -5.10
C ALA A 215 13.39 -2.15 -5.51
N LEU A 216 12.51 -2.26 -4.52
CA LEU A 216 11.04 -2.25 -4.68
C LEU A 216 10.41 -3.62 -4.95
N ARG A 217 10.32 -4.41 -3.87
CA ARG A 217 9.31 -5.45 -3.74
C ARG A 217 8.13 -4.92 -2.95
N VAL A 218 6.92 -5.24 -3.37
CA VAL A 218 5.74 -5.01 -2.54
C VAL A 218 5.88 -5.90 -1.32
N THR A 219 5.69 -5.29 -0.17
CA THR A 219 5.74 -5.98 1.11
C THR A 219 4.53 -6.86 1.28
N THR A 220 4.67 -8.06 1.81
CA THR A 220 3.53 -8.99 2.02
C THR A 220 2.43 -8.46 2.94
N PHE A 221 2.71 -7.44 3.78
CA PHE A 221 1.72 -6.66 4.55
C PHE A 221 1.09 -5.49 3.79
N SER A 222 1.53 -5.23 2.56
CA SER A 222 0.74 -4.38 1.68
C SER A 222 -0.56 -5.12 1.46
N THR A 223 -1.67 -4.49 1.82
CA THR A 223 -2.95 -4.77 1.20
C THR A 223 -2.68 -4.90 -0.30
N SER A 224 -2.92 -6.07 -0.85
CA SER A 224 -2.71 -6.37 -2.28
C SER A 224 -4.03 -6.45 -3.01
N ARG A 225 -5.14 -6.15 -2.31
CA ARG A 225 -6.46 -6.62 -2.69
C ARG A 225 -7.55 -5.65 -2.26
N ALA A 226 -7.80 -4.65 -3.09
CA ALA A 226 -9.03 -3.87 -3.05
C ALA A 226 -10.11 -4.58 -3.89
N VAL A 227 -10.54 -5.74 -3.40
CA VAL A 227 -11.82 -6.33 -3.81
C VAL A 227 -12.78 -5.96 -2.69
N ASP A 228 -13.64 -4.97 -2.93
CA ASP A 228 -14.70 -4.63 -1.98
C ASP A 228 -15.69 -5.80 -1.97
N ARG A 229 -15.74 -6.56 -0.87
CA ARG A 229 -16.72 -7.63 -0.68
C ARG A 229 -18.02 -7.15 -0.02
N THR A 230 -18.11 -5.87 0.29
CA THR A 230 -19.08 -5.35 1.27
C THR A 230 -20.00 -4.26 0.76
N SER A 231 -19.80 -3.72 -0.45
CA SER A 231 -20.93 -3.13 -1.18
C SER A 231 -21.82 -4.25 -1.76
N LEU A 232 -22.71 -4.76 -0.91
CA LEU A 232 -23.93 -5.48 -1.32
C LEU A 232 -24.80 -4.69 -2.34
N LEU A 233 -24.37 -3.49 -2.77
CA LEU A 233 -25.05 -2.63 -3.74
C LEU A 233 -24.14 -1.97 -4.83
N GLY A 234 -22.90 -2.39 -5.10
CA GLY A 234 -22.28 -1.92 -6.36
C GLY A 234 -20.78 -2.05 -6.60
N ARG A 235 -20.37 -3.19 -7.18
CA ARG A 235 -19.71 -3.32 -8.51
C ARG A 235 -18.59 -2.33 -8.89
N SER A 236 -17.74 -1.89 -7.96
CA SER A 236 -16.52 -1.16 -8.31
C SER A 236 -15.38 -1.46 -7.34
N SER A 237 -14.78 -2.66 -7.46
CA SER A 237 -13.46 -2.90 -6.89
C SER A 237 -12.43 -2.00 -7.57
N ARG A 238 -11.62 -1.27 -6.82
CA ARG A 238 -10.66 -0.31 -7.39
C ARG A 238 -9.22 -0.76 -7.19
N PRO A 239 -8.29 -0.38 -8.08
CA PRO A 239 -6.87 -0.51 -7.77
C PRO A 239 -6.48 0.38 -6.58
N ILE A 240 -5.38 -0.01 -5.94
CA ILE A 240 -4.52 0.92 -5.20
C ILE A 240 -4.01 1.99 -6.17
N ASP A 241 -4.12 3.26 -5.81
CA ASP A 241 -3.81 4.35 -6.72
C ASP A 241 -2.31 4.47 -7.02
N MET A 242 -1.46 4.26 -6.01
CA MET A 242 0.00 4.35 -6.15
C MET A 242 0.71 3.54 -5.07
N ILE A 243 1.96 3.13 -5.33
CA ILE A 243 2.85 2.56 -4.32
C ILE A 243 3.97 3.54 -4.00
N SER A 244 4.37 3.60 -2.74
CA SER A 244 5.54 4.37 -2.28
C SER A 244 6.41 3.56 -1.31
N PRO A 245 7.73 3.86 -1.22
CA PRO A 245 8.65 3.33 -0.21
C PRO A 245 8.10 3.34 1.22
N ARG A 246 8.32 2.23 1.94
CA ARG A 246 7.65 1.96 3.22
C ARG A 246 8.41 1.07 4.20
N VAL A 247 9.31 0.20 3.72
CA VAL A 247 10.08 -0.71 4.60
C VAL A 247 11.31 -0.03 5.15
N ASP A 248 11.45 -0.10 6.46
CA ASP A 248 12.58 0.41 7.20
C ASP A 248 12.82 1.89 6.91
N MET A 249 11.78 2.71 7.10
CA MET A 249 11.84 4.16 6.91
C MET A 249 12.33 4.83 8.19
N LEU A 250 13.38 5.64 8.07
CA LEU A 250 13.93 6.45 9.17
C LEU A 250 13.12 7.74 9.28
N ALA A 251 12.54 8.02 10.46
CA ALA A 251 11.81 9.24 10.75
C ALA A 251 12.07 9.72 12.18
N ALA A 252 11.74 10.98 12.47
CA ALA A 252 11.85 11.55 13.81
C ALA A 252 10.93 10.81 14.80
N TRP A 253 11.37 10.68 16.05
CA TRP A 253 10.63 10.02 17.11
C TRP A 253 10.74 10.78 18.42
N THR A 254 9.75 10.62 19.30
CA THR A 254 9.74 11.30 20.59
C THR A 254 10.52 10.53 21.64
N ASN A 255 11.36 11.22 22.41
CA ASN A 255 12.07 10.64 23.56
C ASN A 255 11.13 10.19 24.70
N ALA A 256 9.83 10.50 24.62
CA ALA A 256 8.83 10.11 25.60
C ALA A 256 8.51 8.61 25.59
N THR A 257 8.68 7.94 24.45
CA THR A 257 8.34 6.52 24.25
C THR A 257 9.53 5.65 23.86
N SER A 258 10.66 6.25 23.47
CA SER A 258 11.95 5.57 23.29
C SER A 258 13.05 6.39 23.96
N PRO A 259 13.64 5.93 25.09
CA PRO A 259 14.61 6.72 25.84
C PRO A 259 16.00 6.81 25.18
N TYR A 260 16.16 6.29 23.95
CA TYR A 260 17.48 6.07 23.35
C TYR A 260 17.78 6.90 22.10
N THR A 261 16.77 7.37 21.34
CA THR A 261 17.02 8.02 20.03
C THR A 261 15.96 9.05 19.62
N GLU A 262 16.40 10.13 18.96
CA GLU A 262 15.53 11.15 18.33
C GLU A 262 14.93 10.70 16.99
N PHE A 263 15.35 9.53 16.49
CA PHE A 263 14.88 8.92 15.25
C PHE A 263 14.62 7.43 15.45
N ILE A 264 13.65 6.89 14.72
CA ILE A 264 13.36 5.47 14.67
C ILE A 264 13.22 5.01 13.23
N ILE A 265 13.48 3.73 13.00
CA ILE A 265 13.16 3.08 11.73
C ILE A 265 11.92 2.22 11.95
N ILE A 266 10.87 2.48 11.18
CA ILE A 266 9.62 1.71 11.23
C ILE A 266 9.11 1.39 9.83
N SER A 267 8.27 0.38 9.76
CA SER A 267 7.66 -0.11 8.52
C SER A 267 6.13 -0.04 8.63
N GLY A 268 5.46 0.64 7.70
CA GLY A 268 4.03 0.93 7.86
C GLY A 268 3.49 1.90 6.80
N THR A 269 2.23 1.82 6.37
CA THR A 269 1.71 2.45 5.12
C THR A 269 1.46 3.89 5.47
N SER A 270 1.22 4.09 6.76
CA SER A 270 1.54 5.26 7.55
C SER A 270 2.83 5.98 7.18
N MET A 271 3.88 5.29 6.70
CA MET A 271 5.11 5.88 6.16
C MET A 271 5.01 6.17 4.66
N ALA A 272 4.30 5.37 3.87
CA ALA A 272 4.09 5.62 2.43
C ALA A 272 3.19 6.84 2.17
N CYS A 273 2.11 6.99 2.96
CA CYS A 273 1.17 8.10 2.91
C CYS A 273 1.85 9.49 2.95
N PRO A 274 2.73 9.81 3.93
CA PRO A 274 3.40 11.10 3.98
C PRO A 274 4.41 11.32 2.84
N HIS A 275 5.02 10.27 2.27
CA HIS A 275 5.84 10.43 1.07
C HIS A 275 5.01 10.94 -0.12
N VAL A 276 3.89 10.27 -0.41
CA VAL A 276 2.97 10.69 -1.47
C VAL A 276 2.36 12.07 -1.18
N SER A 277 2.08 12.36 0.09
CA SER A 277 1.58 13.67 0.53
C SER A 277 2.60 14.77 0.25
N GLY A 278 3.88 14.52 0.53
CA GLY A 278 4.97 15.43 0.21
C GLY A 278 5.10 15.67 -1.30
N ILE A 279 5.01 14.62 -2.12
CA ILE A 279 5.02 14.76 -3.59
C ILE A 279 3.81 15.55 -4.09
N ALA A 280 2.61 15.26 -3.58
CA ALA A 280 1.39 16.00 -3.92
C ALA A 280 1.51 17.50 -3.55
N ALA A 281 2.10 17.81 -2.39
CA ALA A 281 2.36 19.18 -1.97
C ALA A 281 3.37 19.88 -2.90
N MET A 282 4.46 19.21 -3.27
CA MET A 282 5.43 19.74 -4.24
C MET A 282 4.79 20.00 -5.62
N LEU A 283 3.94 19.08 -6.10
CA LEU A 283 3.18 19.26 -7.34
C LEU A 283 2.24 20.46 -7.24
N LYS A 284 1.57 20.65 -6.09
CA LYS A 284 0.70 21.81 -5.88
C LYS A 284 1.46 23.12 -5.91
N VAL A 285 2.68 23.17 -5.36
CA VAL A 285 3.56 24.36 -5.46
C VAL A 285 3.99 24.60 -6.92
N ALA A 286 4.39 23.56 -7.64
CA ALA A 286 4.82 23.66 -9.03
C ALA A 286 3.67 23.98 -9.99
N ARG A 287 2.43 23.59 -9.63
CA ARG A 287 1.21 23.73 -10.42
C ARG A 287 0.05 24.24 -9.55
N PRO A 288 0.05 25.52 -9.13
CA PRO A 288 -0.93 26.06 -8.17
C PRO A 288 -2.39 25.94 -8.62
N ASN A 289 -2.63 25.99 -9.94
CA ASN A 289 -3.96 25.92 -10.52
C ASN A 289 -4.51 24.50 -10.67
N TRP A 290 -3.70 23.46 -10.41
CA TRP A 290 -4.18 22.08 -10.54
C TRP A 290 -5.18 21.76 -9.44
N SER A 291 -6.28 21.15 -9.87
CA SER A 291 -7.26 20.58 -8.95
C SER A 291 -6.65 19.37 -8.25
N PRO A 292 -7.19 18.98 -7.10
CA PRO A 292 -6.78 17.77 -6.39
C PRO A 292 -6.89 16.50 -7.23
N VAL A 293 -7.96 16.41 -8.01
CA VAL A 293 -8.20 15.30 -8.94
C VAL A 293 -7.12 15.26 -10.02
N VAL A 294 -6.73 16.43 -10.52
CA VAL A 294 -5.65 16.56 -11.49
C VAL A 294 -4.30 16.14 -10.89
N VAL A 295 -3.99 16.53 -9.65
CA VAL A 295 -2.78 16.07 -8.94
C VAL A 295 -2.78 14.55 -8.80
N LYS A 296 -3.92 13.97 -8.37
CA LYS A 296 -4.10 12.52 -8.31
C LYS A 296 -3.85 11.86 -9.66
N SER A 297 -4.44 12.39 -10.73
CA SER A 297 -4.24 11.88 -12.08
C SER A 297 -2.77 11.92 -12.49
N ALA A 298 -2.05 13.02 -12.22
CA ALA A 298 -0.64 13.17 -12.58
C ALA A 298 0.23 12.12 -11.88
N LEU A 299 -0.05 11.85 -10.61
CA LEU A 299 0.63 10.83 -9.81
C LEU A 299 0.36 9.42 -10.37
N MET A 300 -0.90 9.10 -10.66
CA MET A 300 -1.29 7.76 -11.11
C MET A 300 -0.79 7.41 -12.52
N THR A 301 -0.85 8.35 -13.47
CA THR A 301 -0.54 8.05 -14.89
C THR A 301 0.95 7.98 -15.20
N MET A 302 1.78 8.63 -14.38
CA MET A 302 3.22 8.72 -14.55
C MET A 302 4.01 7.71 -13.73
N ALA A 303 3.31 6.97 -12.88
CA ALA A 303 3.92 5.99 -12.02
C ALA A 303 4.36 4.76 -12.85
N MET A 304 5.57 4.25 -12.57
CA MET A 304 6.17 3.18 -13.38
C MET A 304 5.54 1.83 -13.05
N PRO A 305 5.49 0.88 -14.00
CA PRO A 305 5.18 -0.50 -13.66
C PRO A 305 6.20 -1.00 -12.64
N SER A 306 5.72 -1.44 -11.49
CA SER A 306 6.51 -2.35 -10.68
C SER A 306 6.78 -3.57 -11.56
N ASN A 307 8.04 -3.99 -11.73
CA ASN A 307 8.38 -5.13 -12.58
C ASN A 307 7.49 -6.31 -12.15
N LEU A 308 6.53 -6.66 -13.00
CA LEU A 308 5.37 -7.50 -12.68
C LEU A 308 5.76 -8.91 -12.21
N ARG A 309 7.01 -9.31 -12.44
CA ARG A 309 7.59 -10.59 -12.03
C ARG A 309 8.30 -10.57 -10.68
N THR A 310 8.84 -9.43 -10.23
CA THR A 310 9.68 -9.35 -9.02
C THR A 310 9.01 -8.62 -7.85
N SER A 311 7.96 -7.85 -8.16
CA SER A 311 7.22 -7.02 -7.20
C SER A 311 5.93 -7.68 -6.73
N ALA A 312 5.61 -8.84 -7.30
CA ALA A 312 4.34 -9.50 -7.08
C ALA A 312 4.34 -10.31 -5.78
N ILE A 313 3.39 -10.04 -4.89
CA ILE A 313 2.98 -11.03 -3.91
C ILE A 313 2.18 -12.07 -4.70
N ASN A 314 2.72 -13.29 -4.84
CA ASN A 314 2.05 -14.40 -5.54
C ASN A 314 1.67 -14.15 -7.01
N GLY A 315 2.45 -13.38 -7.76
CA GLY A 315 2.20 -13.13 -9.20
C GLY A 315 1.17 -12.02 -9.51
N GLN A 316 0.67 -11.31 -8.50
CA GLN A 316 -0.28 -10.20 -8.66
C GLN A 316 0.43 -8.83 -8.78
N PRO A 317 0.10 -8.00 -9.79
CA PRO A 317 0.56 -6.62 -9.89
C PRO A 317 0.03 -5.77 -8.74
N VAL A 318 0.84 -4.81 -8.29
CA VAL A 318 0.42 -3.79 -7.33
C VAL A 318 0.58 -2.45 -8.04
N GLY A 319 -0.18 -1.43 -7.63
CA GLY A 319 -0.28 -0.12 -8.26
C GLY A 319 1.05 0.50 -8.73
N PRO A 320 1.00 1.51 -9.60
CA PRO A 320 2.21 2.02 -10.22
C PRO A 320 3.10 2.73 -9.17
N LEU A 321 4.43 2.71 -9.36
CA LEU A 321 5.41 3.29 -8.44
C LEU A 321 5.57 4.80 -8.61
N ASP A 322 5.66 5.54 -7.51
CA ASP A 322 5.89 6.98 -7.49
C ASP A 322 7.15 7.42 -8.29
N HIS A 323 6.92 8.26 -9.31
CA HIS A 323 7.98 8.92 -10.09
C HIS A 323 7.74 10.45 -10.10
N PRO A 324 8.17 11.15 -9.05
CA PRO A 324 7.79 12.56 -8.82
C PRO A 324 8.15 13.48 -9.98
N ASN A 325 9.30 13.26 -10.63
CA ASN A 325 9.75 14.10 -11.74
C ASN A 325 8.87 14.00 -12.99
N ARG A 326 8.29 12.81 -13.28
CA ARG A 326 7.41 12.64 -14.44
C ARG A 326 6.03 13.26 -14.20
N ALA A 327 5.56 13.27 -12.96
CA ALA A 327 4.28 13.86 -12.59
C ALA A 327 4.22 15.40 -12.80
N LEU A 328 5.35 16.08 -12.98
CA LEU A 328 5.40 17.53 -13.27
C LEU A 328 4.92 17.89 -14.69
N ASP A 329 5.09 16.99 -15.64
CA ASP A 329 4.71 17.15 -17.05
C ASP A 329 4.10 15.83 -17.57
N PRO A 330 2.87 15.49 -17.12
CA PRO A 330 2.28 14.19 -17.43
C PRO A 330 1.72 14.09 -18.86
N GLY A 331 1.70 15.19 -19.63
CA GLY A 331 1.10 15.22 -20.97
C GLY A 331 -0.44 15.20 -20.94
N LEU A 332 -1.05 14.09 -20.50
CA LEU A 332 -2.51 13.95 -20.36
C LEU A 332 -2.95 13.74 -18.91
N MET A 333 -4.15 14.23 -18.61
CA MET A 333 -4.76 14.13 -17.28
C MET A 333 -6.24 13.78 -17.34
N TYR A 334 -6.70 13.05 -16.33
CA TYR A 334 -8.09 12.73 -16.06
C TYR A 334 -8.61 13.72 -15.00
N ASP A 335 -9.54 14.58 -15.39
CA ASP A 335 -10.17 15.54 -14.47
C ASP A 335 -11.63 15.14 -14.20
N ALA A 336 -12.10 15.40 -12.98
CA ALA A 336 -13.46 15.09 -12.55
C ALA A 336 -14.00 16.22 -11.68
N THR A 337 -15.29 16.49 -11.87
CA THR A 337 -16.01 17.50 -11.10
C THR A 337 -16.70 16.89 -9.88
N ALA A 338 -17.11 17.72 -8.92
CA ALA A 338 -17.98 17.29 -7.82
C ALA A 338 -19.26 16.61 -8.34
N ASP A 339 -19.83 17.13 -9.43
CA ASP A 339 -20.99 16.53 -10.08
C ASP A 339 -20.72 15.13 -10.66
N ASP A 340 -19.52 14.85 -11.14
CA ASP A 340 -19.16 13.50 -11.60
C ASP A 340 -19.11 12.51 -10.42
N TYR A 341 -18.64 12.92 -9.25
CA TYR A 341 -18.67 12.09 -8.03
C TYR A 341 -20.08 11.92 -7.46
N ILE A 342 -20.93 12.95 -7.51
CA ILE A 342 -22.34 12.83 -7.14
C ILE A 342 -23.06 11.86 -8.09
N ASN A 343 -22.82 11.96 -9.39
CA ASN A 343 -23.38 11.02 -10.37
C ASN A 343 -22.87 9.58 -10.12
N PHE A 344 -21.62 9.42 -9.69
CA PHE A 344 -21.07 8.13 -9.28
C PHE A 344 -21.82 7.55 -8.05
N LEU A 345 -22.02 8.35 -7.00
CA LEU A 345 -22.80 7.95 -5.81
C LEU A 345 -24.25 7.57 -6.17
N CYS A 346 -24.89 8.36 -7.05
CA CYS A 346 -26.21 8.03 -7.57
C CYS A 346 -26.22 6.74 -8.39
N GLY A 347 -25.17 6.46 -9.16
CA GLY A 347 -25.01 5.21 -9.90
C GLY A 347 -24.85 3.98 -9.00
N LEU A 348 -24.33 4.17 -7.78
CA LEU A 348 -24.28 3.13 -6.74
C LEU A 348 -25.62 2.94 -6.00
N GLY A 349 -26.64 3.75 -6.30
CA GLY A 349 -27.96 3.64 -5.66
C GLY A 349 -28.05 4.30 -4.28
N TYR A 350 -27.19 5.28 -3.97
CA TYR A 350 -27.26 6.01 -2.71
C TYR A 350 -28.55 6.83 -2.61
N THR A 351 -29.16 6.83 -1.42
CA THR A 351 -30.39 7.59 -1.13
C THR A 351 -30.10 9.09 -0.95
N PRO A 352 -31.13 9.96 -1.03
CA PRO A 352 -30.96 11.40 -0.76
C PRO A 352 -30.35 11.69 0.62
N ASN A 353 -30.69 10.91 1.65
CA ASN A 353 -30.11 11.08 2.98
C ASN A 353 -28.63 10.68 3.03
N GLN A 354 -28.23 9.61 2.32
CA GLN A 354 -26.82 9.20 2.26
C GLN A 354 -25.98 10.18 1.44
N THR A 355 -26.52 10.73 0.35
CA THR A 355 -25.82 11.76 -0.44
C THR A 355 -25.69 13.08 0.30
N ALA A 356 -26.65 13.43 1.16
CA ALA A 356 -26.60 14.62 2.01
C ALA A 356 -25.40 14.61 2.97
N GLN A 357 -24.93 13.44 3.40
CA GLN A 357 -23.77 13.34 4.27
C GLN A 357 -22.48 13.84 3.59
N PHE A 358 -22.35 13.68 2.28
CA PHE A 358 -21.18 14.15 1.51
C PHE A 358 -21.32 15.59 1.02
N THR A 359 -22.55 16.01 0.71
CA THR A 359 -22.81 17.27 0.00
C THR A 359 -23.37 18.36 0.91
N GLY A 360 -23.75 18.02 2.15
CA GLY A 360 -24.48 18.89 3.07
C GLY A 360 -25.97 19.03 2.76
N THR A 361 -26.44 18.58 1.59
CA THR A 361 -27.84 18.73 1.15
C THR A 361 -28.35 17.48 0.44
N PRO A 362 -29.60 17.04 0.67
CA PRO A 362 -30.13 15.86 -0.03
C PRO A 362 -30.14 16.02 -1.55
N ILE A 363 -29.60 15.03 -2.26
CA ILE A 363 -29.61 15.00 -3.74
C ILE A 363 -30.60 13.95 -4.23
N ASP A 364 -31.53 14.38 -5.10
CA ASP A 364 -32.43 13.46 -5.80
C ASP A 364 -31.75 12.86 -7.04
N CYS A 365 -31.26 11.63 -6.89
CA CYS A 365 -30.62 10.87 -7.96
C CYS A 365 -31.57 10.46 -9.11
N SER A 366 -32.90 10.55 -8.93
CA SER A 366 -33.86 10.22 -9.99
C SER A 366 -33.87 11.25 -11.13
N THR A 367 -33.54 12.50 -10.81
CA THR A 367 -33.50 13.62 -11.77
C THR A 367 -32.16 13.74 -12.51
N ARG A 368 -31.15 12.99 -12.07
CA ARG A 368 -29.79 13.06 -12.63
C ARG A 368 -29.59 12.05 -13.76
N ARG A 369 -28.75 12.41 -14.72
CA ARG A 369 -28.38 11.51 -15.83
C ARG A 369 -27.67 10.28 -15.27
N ARG A 370 -28.30 9.11 -15.37
CA ARG A 370 -27.68 7.83 -15.00
C ARG A 370 -26.48 7.56 -15.91
N LYS A 371 -25.27 7.79 -15.41
CA LYS A 371 -24.02 7.31 -16.01
C LYS A 371 -23.73 5.93 -15.43
N ALA A 372 -23.06 5.08 -16.22
CA ALA A 372 -22.53 3.83 -15.66
C ALA A 372 -21.51 4.18 -14.57
N VAL A 373 -21.53 3.45 -13.45
CA VAL A 373 -20.60 3.63 -12.32
C VAL A 373 -19.13 3.59 -12.81
N GLY A 374 -18.83 2.72 -13.77
CA GLY A 374 -17.51 2.60 -14.41
C GLY A 374 -17.10 3.74 -15.34
N ASP A 375 -17.98 4.71 -15.62
CA ASP A 375 -17.69 5.89 -16.45
C ASP A 375 -17.25 7.12 -15.64
N LEU A 376 -17.04 6.97 -14.31
CA LEU A 376 -16.32 7.99 -13.55
C LEU A 376 -14.97 8.24 -14.22
N ASN A 377 -14.61 9.51 -14.44
CA ASN A 377 -13.42 9.88 -15.18
C ASN A 377 -12.14 9.70 -14.35
N TYR A 378 -11.79 8.44 -14.14
CA TYR A 378 -10.73 8.01 -13.27
C TYR A 378 -9.53 7.51 -14.08
N PRO A 379 -8.27 7.74 -13.66
CA PRO A 379 -7.06 7.33 -14.37
C PRO A 379 -6.80 5.79 -14.33
N ALA A 380 -7.84 4.99 -14.14
CA ALA A 380 -7.82 3.53 -14.16
C ALA A 380 -9.19 2.99 -14.64
N PHE A 381 -9.22 1.71 -15.04
CA PHE A 381 -10.42 1.00 -15.47
C PHE A 381 -10.72 -0.18 -14.55
N SER A 382 -11.98 -0.32 -14.12
CA SER A 382 -12.47 -1.46 -13.33
C SER A 382 -13.64 -2.09 -14.06
N MET A 383 -13.38 -3.12 -14.86
CA MET A 383 -14.36 -3.77 -15.72
C MET A 383 -14.92 -5.03 -15.05
N VAL A 384 -16.22 -4.98 -14.72
CA VAL A 384 -16.93 -6.08 -14.06
C VAL A 384 -17.74 -6.85 -15.09
N PHE A 385 -17.46 -8.14 -15.23
CA PHE A 385 -18.15 -9.08 -16.10
C PHE A 385 -19.05 -9.99 -15.26
N GLY A 386 -20.28 -10.19 -15.70
CA GLY A 386 -21.16 -11.18 -15.05
C GLY A 386 -20.79 -12.62 -15.43
N ARG A 387 -21.38 -13.61 -14.76
CA ARG A 387 -21.21 -15.06 -15.03
C ARG A 387 -21.43 -15.47 -16.49
N SER A 388 -22.28 -14.76 -17.21
CA SER A 388 -22.54 -14.99 -18.64
C SER A 388 -21.50 -14.35 -19.57
N GLY A 389 -20.52 -13.63 -19.01
CA GLY A 389 -19.50 -12.90 -19.74
C GLY A 389 -20.07 -11.65 -20.39
N GLY A 390 -19.67 -11.42 -21.65
CA GLY A 390 -20.13 -10.29 -22.46
C GLY A 390 -19.09 -9.17 -22.57
N GLN A 391 -19.53 -8.04 -23.11
CA GLN A 391 -18.69 -6.87 -23.34
C GLN A 391 -18.98 -5.77 -22.33
N VAL A 392 -17.91 -5.15 -21.84
CA VAL A 392 -17.96 -3.98 -20.97
C VAL A 392 -17.26 -2.84 -21.70
N THR A 393 -17.92 -1.69 -21.76
CA THR A 393 -17.35 -0.45 -22.31
C THR A 393 -17.28 0.60 -21.21
N GLN A 394 -16.12 1.23 -21.07
CA GLN A 394 -15.92 2.36 -20.17
C GLN A 394 -15.36 3.56 -20.91
N ARG A 395 -15.83 4.75 -20.52
CA ARG A 395 -15.48 6.03 -21.16
C ARG A 395 -14.60 6.87 -20.28
N ARG A 396 -13.64 7.56 -20.90
CA ARG A 396 -12.76 8.52 -20.24
C ARG A 396 -12.67 9.81 -21.04
N ARG A 397 -12.37 10.89 -20.34
CA ARG A 397 -12.03 12.19 -20.91
C ARG A 397 -10.64 12.56 -20.43
N VAL A 398 -9.78 12.93 -21.36
CA VAL A 398 -8.41 13.34 -21.05
C VAL A 398 -8.17 14.76 -21.54
N THR A 399 -7.48 15.55 -20.73
CA THR A 399 -7.09 16.92 -21.05
C THR A 399 -5.59 16.96 -21.32
N ASN A 400 -5.18 17.56 -22.43
CA ASN A 400 -3.77 17.83 -22.71
C ASN A 400 -3.28 19.02 -21.90
N VAL A 401 -2.25 18.79 -21.09
CA VAL A 401 -1.58 19.78 -20.25
C VAL A 401 -0.10 19.95 -20.61
N GLY A 402 0.37 19.21 -21.61
CA GLY A 402 1.72 19.36 -22.14
C GLY A 402 1.91 20.69 -22.85
N ALA A 403 3.17 21.12 -22.96
CA ALA A 403 3.51 22.38 -23.61
C ALA A 403 3.12 22.42 -25.11
N ASN A 404 3.08 21.25 -25.78
CA ASN A 404 2.63 21.15 -27.16
C ASN A 404 1.10 21.04 -27.22
N THR A 405 0.43 22.12 -27.65
CA THR A 405 -1.03 22.12 -27.81
C THR A 405 -1.51 21.30 -28.99
N ASN A 406 -0.68 21.11 -30.02
CA ASN A 406 -1.00 20.35 -31.24
C ASN A 406 -0.43 18.92 -31.15
N ALA A 407 -0.66 18.26 -30.01
CA ALA A 407 -0.14 16.92 -29.74
C ALA A 407 -1.09 15.84 -30.26
N VAL A 408 -0.51 14.74 -30.78
CA VAL A 408 -1.26 13.57 -31.20
C VAL A 408 -0.82 12.38 -30.35
N TYR A 409 -1.73 11.89 -29.51
CA TYR A 409 -1.50 10.71 -28.70
C TYR A 409 -2.06 9.48 -29.40
N LYS A 410 -1.29 8.40 -29.46
CA LYS A 410 -1.72 7.09 -29.97
C LYS A 410 -1.58 6.04 -28.87
N VAL A 411 -2.40 4.99 -28.96
CA VAL A 411 -2.23 3.81 -28.10
C VAL A 411 -0.97 3.07 -28.55
N VAL A 412 0.07 3.09 -27.72
CA VAL A 412 1.37 2.43 -28.02
C VAL A 412 1.50 1.07 -27.35
N SER A 413 0.73 0.82 -26.30
CA SER A 413 0.69 -0.46 -25.60
C SER A 413 -0.69 -0.72 -25.02
N PHE A 414 -1.18 -1.93 -25.19
CA PHE A 414 -2.32 -2.46 -24.45
C PHE A 414 -1.98 -3.86 -23.99
N VAL A 415 -2.00 -4.09 -22.69
CA VAL A 415 -1.88 -5.44 -22.12
C VAL A 415 -3.25 -5.84 -21.61
N GLU A 416 -3.81 -6.87 -22.22
CA GLU A 416 -5.11 -7.41 -21.85
C GLU A 416 -5.03 -8.09 -20.48
N PRO A 417 -5.97 -7.77 -19.57
CA PRO A 417 -6.15 -8.58 -18.38
C PRO A 417 -6.38 -10.05 -18.76
N PRO A 418 -5.62 -11.01 -18.20
CA PRO A 418 -5.84 -12.44 -18.47
C PRO A 418 -7.31 -12.84 -18.33
N GLY A 419 -7.84 -13.54 -19.33
CA GLY A 419 -9.26 -13.92 -19.38
C GLY A 419 -10.16 -12.90 -20.09
N THR A 420 -9.61 -11.81 -20.63
CA THR A 420 -10.34 -10.85 -21.49
C THR A 420 -9.75 -10.77 -22.90
N THR A 421 -10.50 -10.14 -23.79
CA THR A 421 -10.06 -9.77 -25.15
C THR A 421 -10.44 -8.32 -25.43
N LEU A 422 -9.49 -7.54 -25.94
CA LEU A 422 -9.70 -6.17 -26.38
C LEU A 422 -10.58 -6.17 -27.63
N VAL A 423 -11.76 -5.57 -27.51
CA VAL A 423 -12.67 -5.38 -28.63
C VAL A 423 -12.29 -4.13 -29.40
N ARG A 424 -12.14 -2.99 -28.71
CA ARG A 424 -11.70 -1.72 -29.32
C ARG A 424 -11.25 -0.68 -28.30
N VAL A 425 -10.41 0.24 -28.78
CA VAL A 425 -10.22 1.58 -28.21
C VAL A 425 -10.66 2.59 -29.27
N ALA A 426 -11.62 3.46 -28.93
CA ALA A 426 -12.21 4.39 -29.89
C ALA A 426 -12.26 5.83 -29.34
N PRO A 427 -11.68 6.83 -30.05
CA PRO A 427 -10.79 6.67 -31.21
C PRO A 427 -9.45 6.01 -30.81
N SER A 428 -8.69 5.48 -31.78
CA SER A 428 -7.35 4.92 -31.54
C SER A 428 -6.23 5.97 -31.51
N SER A 429 -6.58 7.23 -31.82
CA SER A 429 -5.70 8.40 -31.81
C SER A 429 -6.46 9.60 -31.26
N LEU A 430 -5.81 10.41 -30.43
CA LEU A 430 -6.35 11.64 -29.85
C LEU A 430 -5.52 12.82 -30.37
N THR A 431 -6.13 13.66 -31.21
CA THR A 431 -5.49 14.82 -31.82
C THR A 431 -5.96 16.07 -31.12
N PHE A 432 -5.10 16.66 -30.30
CA PHE A 432 -5.37 17.90 -29.58
C PHE A 432 -4.96 19.11 -30.43
N ASP A 433 -5.63 20.22 -30.17
CA ASP A 433 -5.27 21.55 -30.68
C ASP A 433 -5.69 22.63 -29.67
N ALA A 434 -5.52 23.91 -30.04
CA ALA A 434 -5.86 25.03 -29.16
C ALA A 434 -7.35 25.08 -28.76
N GLN A 435 -8.26 24.54 -29.58
CA GLN A 435 -9.70 24.50 -29.36
C GLN A 435 -10.15 23.19 -28.68
N SER A 436 -9.48 22.09 -28.99
CA SER A 436 -9.79 20.72 -28.58
C SER A 436 -8.85 20.23 -27.48
N LYS A 437 -8.85 20.91 -26.33
CA LYS A 437 -7.94 20.58 -25.20
C LYS A 437 -8.35 19.33 -24.43
N THR A 438 -9.63 18.96 -24.46
CA THR A 438 -10.18 17.80 -23.77
C THR A 438 -10.87 16.89 -24.78
N LEU A 439 -10.48 15.62 -24.81
CA LEU A 439 -11.02 14.63 -25.74
C LEU A 439 -11.50 13.39 -24.99
N GLY A 440 -12.54 12.77 -25.52
CA GLY A 440 -13.09 11.52 -25.00
C GLY A 440 -12.58 10.30 -25.77
N TYR A 441 -12.41 9.19 -25.05
CA TYR A 441 -12.24 7.87 -25.67
C TYR A 441 -12.98 6.81 -24.86
N GLU A 442 -13.25 5.68 -25.49
CA GLU A 442 -13.82 4.51 -24.85
C GLU A 442 -12.96 3.27 -25.06
N VAL A 443 -12.95 2.39 -24.05
CA VAL A 443 -12.28 1.09 -24.08
C VAL A 443 -13.36 0.03 -23.91
N THR A 444 -13.40 -0.93 -24.84
CA THR A 444 -14.31 -2.07 -24.80
C THR A 444 -13.52 -3.36 -24.66
N LEU A 445 -13.78 -4.12 -23.60
CA LEU A 445 -13.27 -5.47 -23.39
C LEU A 445 -14.41 -6.49 -23.45
N SER A 446 -14.12 -7.69 -23.94
CA SER A 446 -14.98 -8.86 -23.82
C SER A 446 -14.39 -9.82 -22.80
N ALA A 447 -15.24 -10.46 -22.00
CA ALA A 447 -14.85 -11.66 -21.27
C ALA A 447 -14.52 -12.78 -22.27
N GLY A 448 -13.44 -13.51 -22.00
CA GLY A 448 -13.09 -14.74 -22.72
C GLY A 448 -14.03 -15.91 -22.34
N PRO A 449 -13.73 -17.14 -22.74
CA PRO A 449 -14.58 -18.30 -22.42
C PRO A 449 -14.66 -18.58 -20.90
N PRO A 450 -15.85 -18.94 -20.34
CA PRO A 450 -16.11 -19.00 -18.90
C PRO A 450 -15.22 -19.95 -18.08
N ASN A 451 -14.67 -20.99 -18.71
CA ASN A 451 -14.05 -22.10 -17.99
C ASN A 451 -12.64 -21.79 -17.45
N ASN A 452 -12.08 -20.60 -17.74
CA ASN A 452 -10.71 -20.21 -17.36
C ASN A 452 -10.63 -18.80 -16.73
N TRP A 453 -11.74 -18.26 -16.20
CA TRP A 453 -11.70 -16.92 -15.62
C TRP A 453 -11.01 -16.93 -14.25
N PRO A 454 -9.95 -16.12 -14.06
CA PRO A 454 -9.48 -15.83 -12.71
C PRO A 454 -10.56 -15.02 -11.97
N GLN A 455 -10.49 -14.97 -10.63
CA GLN A 455 -11.41 -14.12 -9.84
C GLN A 455 -11.27 -12.63 -10.23
N TYR A 456 -10.04 -12.22 -10.54
CA TYR A 456 -9.69 -10.90 -11.05
C TYR A 456 -8.38 -10.99 -11.83
N SER A 457 -8.16 -10.05 -12.74
CA SER A 457 -6.91 -9.96 -13.51
C SER A 457 -6.61 -8.52 -13.92
N TRP A 458 -5.40 -8.30 -14.41
CA TRP A 458 -4.84 -6.96 -14.57
C TRP A 458 -4.14 -6.80 -15.91
N GLY A 459 -4.20 -5.57 -16.42
CA GLY A 459 -3.61 -5.11 -17.65
C GLY A 459 -3.39 -3.60 -17.60
N TRP A 460 -3.08 -2.99 -18.74
CA TRP A 460 -2.98 -1.54 -18.86
C TRP A 460 -3.20 -1.06 -20.28
N ILE A 461 -3.53 0.22 -20.42
CA ILE A 461 -3.49 0.98 -21.66
C ILE A 461 -2.43 2.08 -21.53
N GLU A 462 -1.67 2.34 -22.59
CA GLU A 462 -0.69 3.42 -22.64
C GLU A 462 -0.88 4.29 -23.88
N TRP A 463 -1.07 5.58 -23.64
CA TRP A 463 -1.08 6.63 -24.65
C TRP A 463 0.27 7.32 -24.71
N SER A 464 0.77 7.58 -25.92
CA SER A 464 2.00 8.36 -26.12
C SER A 464 1.93 9.27 -27.32
N ASP A 465 2.55 10.44 -27.19
CA ASP A 465 2.85 11.40 -28.26
C ASP A 465 4.31 11.30 -28.73
N GLY A 466 5.04 10.25 -28.30
CA GLY A 466 6.47 10.05 -28.54
C GLY A 466 7.38 10.63 -27.45
N ARG A 467 6.87 11.48 -26.54
CA ARG A 467 7.61 12.05 -25.41
C ARG A 467 6.99 11.65 -24.07
N HIS A 468 5.68 11.80 -23.95
CA HIS A 468 4.90 11.46 -22.76
C HIS A 468 4.39 10.02 -22.88
N HIS A 469 4.29 9.35 -21.73
CA HIS A 469 3.79 7.99 -21.62
C HIS A 469 2.72 7.96 -20.53
N VAL A 470 1.46 8.03 -20.95
CA VAL A 470 0.31 8.15 -20.06
C VAL A 470 -0.30 6.77 -19.93
N ARG A 471 -0.07 6.13 -18.79
CA ARG A 471 -0.52 4.77 -18.54
C ARG A 471 -1.71 4.74 -17.59
N SER A 472 -2.68 3.87 -17.87
CA SER A 472 -3.80 3.60 -16.96
C SER A 472 -3.96 2.10 -16.74
N PRO A 473 -4.01 1.62 -15.49
CA PRO A 473 -4.26 0.21 -15.22
C PRO A 473 -5.68 -0.17 -15.60
N VAL A 474 -5.84 -1.42 -16.05
CA VAL A 474 -7.12 -2.03 -16.39
C VAL A 474 -7.28 -3.28 -15.55
N ILE A 475 -8.37 -3.35 -14.78
CA ILE A 475 -8.72 -4.49 -13.94
C ILE A 475 -9.97 -5.13 -14.51
N SER A 476 -9.97 -6.46 -14.57
CA SER A 476 -11.11 -7.27 -14.93
C SER A 476 -11.52 -8.15 -13.77
N ILE A 477 -12.83 -8.27 -13.54
CA ILE A 477 -13.42 -9.00 -12.41
C ILE A 477 -14.62 -9.78 -12.92
N TRP A 478 -14.80 -11.00 -12.42
CA TRP A 478 -15.89 -11.89 -12.80
C TRP A 478 -16.77 -12.21 -11.59
N GLU A 479 -18.07 -11.89 -11.70
CA GLU A 479 -19.09 -12.05 -10.64
C GLU A 479 -20.23 -13.02 -11.03
#